data_AF-A0A6L5DZ40-F1
#
_entry.id   AF-A0A6L5DZ40-F1
#
_cell.length_a   1.000
_cell.length_b   1.000
_cell.length_c   1.000
_cell.angle_alpha   90.00
_cell.angle_beta   90.00
_cell.angle_gamma   90.00
#
_symmetry.space_group_name_H-M   'P 1'
#
loop_
_entity.id
_entity.type
_entity.pdbx_description
1 polymer ?
#
loop_
_entity_poly.entity_id
_entity_poly.type
_entity_poly.pdbx_seq_one_letter_code
_entity_poly.pdbx_strand_id
1 'polypeptide(L)'
;MSFFLASKLRRASNTVAIEKKRDELRNDFEEFELFLKSEELKHFNELEIYVLSDEFKRNRKSVESKSFKRSELYQDEKQFKRFQKSKKFKIYFRLKDSSELSTYELVQKSEDLQRFEELEMIVKSSGFSKKKQAEEWKGYKRLKSSARIKEYFKFKKSKAFRIFNELDNSSDLKTYYQLEEKISSEEFQKEKNFLLDKKRFEKTDDFQKLKEYEQLKSSDKFVKFFKLKAKNPFEEFKKWDLTFSEEFDSGSLDSSKWITRYYWGDKLLDKGYSLEDDLHVFTEGENIKVSGTTAALQARKEKKEGLTWKSNLGFVPEQFDYTSAVLNTGNSFKQKYGRFEAKIKLKNHSQVQNSFWMVADKSLPHIDILKTANGGKLNSGNFWGSEDAPQKNQFKIKGVDLNKGYFIYTLDWSANELEWKINDVTIKKQNQGVPQDPMYLNFCLAVKEARNDLNAEMEIDWVRCYQRK
;
A
#
# COMPACT_ATOMS: atom_id res chain seq x y z
N MET A 1 -11.66 32.74 -28.56
CA MET A 1 -11.42 31.28 -28.36
C MET A 1 -10.05 30.80 -28.88
N SER A 2 -9.58 31.24 -30.07
CA SER A 2 -8.32 30.77 -30.69
C SER A 2 -7.02 31.09 -29.91
N PHE A 3 -6.88 32.28 -29.31
CA PHE A 3 -5.68 32.65 -28.53
C PHE A 3 -5.46 31.77 -27.29
N PHE A 4 -6.54 31.38 -26.60
CA PHE A 4 -6.47 30.57 -25.39
C PHE A 4 -6.02 29.13 -25.69
N LEU A 5 -6.50 28.55 -26.80
CA LEU A 5 -6.06 27.23 -27.25
C LEU A 5 -4.58 27.23 -27.66
N ALA A 6 -4.14 28.22 -28.42
CA ALA A 6 -2.73 28.36 -28.80
C ALA A 6 -1.79 28.53 -27.59
N SER A 7 -2.27 29.18 -26.52
CA SER A 7 -1.55 29.27 -25.25
C SER A 7 -1.45 27.92 -24.54
N LYS A 8 -2.55 27.17 -24.45
CA LYS A 8 -2.57 25.80 -23.88
C LYS A 8 -1.61 24.86 -24.60
N LEU A 9 -1.61 24.88 -25.94
CA LEU A 9 -0.71 24.06 -26.75
C LEU A 9 0.76 24.43 -26.56
N ARG A 10 1.07 25.73 -26.44
CA ARG A 10 2.42 26.18 -26.10
C ARG A 10 2.88 25.67 -24.73
N ARG A 11 2.01 25.63 -23.74
CA ARG A 11 2.31 25.06 -22.40
C ARG A 11 2.47 23.55 -22.44
N ALA A 12 1.69 22.88 -23.30
CA ALA A 12 1.75 21.44 -23.50
C ALA A 12 2.85 21.01 -24.49
N SER A 13 3.77 21.90 -24.91
CA SER A 13 4.78 21.55 -25.92
C SER A 13 5.90 20.63 -25.41
N ASN A 14 5.96 20.36 -24.11
CA ASN A 14 6.93 19.43 -23.54
C ASN A 14 6.29 18.04 -23.41
N THR A 15 6.39 17.24 -24.47
CA THR A 15 5.83 15.89 -24.57
C THR A 15 6.42 14.94 -23.53
N VAL A 16 7.73 15.03 -23.27
CA VAL A 16 8.41 14.21 -22.26
C VAL A 16 7.81 14.44 -20.86
N ALA A 17 7.51 15.69 -20.50
CA ALA A 17 6.88 15.99 -19.22
C ALA A 17 5.42 15.50 -19.13
N ILE A 18 4.74 15.32 -20.26
CA ILE A 18 3.38 14.79 -20.31
C ILE A 18 3.40 13.27 -20.18
N GLU A 19 4.28 12.59 -20.90
CA GLU A 19 4.49 11.15 -20.73
C GLU A 19 4.91 10.81 -19.32
N LYS A 20 5.87 11.53 -18.74
CA LYS A 20 6.28 11.31 -17.35
C LYS A 20 5.08 11.38 -16.39
N LYS A 21 4.17 12.32 -16.58
CA LYS A 21 2.93 12.41 -15.77
C LYS A 21 1.96 11.25 -16.03
N ARG A 22 1.82 10.82 -17.29
CA ARG A 22 1.00 9.66 -17.66
C ARG A 22 1.57 8.37 -17.04
N ASP A 23 2.89 8.19 -17.08
CA ASP A 23 3.61 7.04 -16.52
C ASP A 23 3.57 7.04 -14.99
N GLU A 24 3.82 8.19 -14.35
CA GLU A 24 3.65 8.35 -12.90
C GLU A 24 2.22 7.97 -12.46
N LEU A 25 1.20 8.42 -13.20
CA LEU A 25 -0.19 8.09 -12.87
C LEU A 25 -0.53 6.61 -13.14
N ARG A 26 0.06 5.99 -14.16
CA ARG A 26 -0.09 4.55 -14.43
C ARG A 26 0.58 3.72 -13.33
N ASN A 27 1.80 4.06 -12.93
CA ASN A 27 2.49 3.40 -11.83
C ASN A 27 1.71 3.55 -10.51
N ASP A 28 1.22 4.75 -10.22
CA ASP A 28 0.34 5.00 -9.07
C ASP A 28 -0.93 4.14 -9.12
N PHE A 29 -1.50 3.91 -10.31
CA PHE A 29 -2.68 3.08 -10.49
C PHE A 29 -2.38 1.59 -10.22
N GLU A 30 -1.28 1.08 -10.76
CA GLU A 30 -0.85 -0.30 -10.56
C GLU A 30 -0.54 -0.58 -9.09
N GLU A 31 0.23 0.30 -8.44
CA GLU A 31 0.50 0.25 -7.00
C GLU A 31 -0.80 0.29 -6.19
N PHE A 32 -1.75 1.15 -6.57
CA PHE A 32 -3.03 1.29 -5.90
C PHE A 32 -3.88 0.02 -5.98
N GLU A 33 -4.00 -0.58 -7.17
CA GLU A 33 -4.77 -1.81 -7.39
C GLU A 33 -4.12 -3.04 -6.74
N LEU A 34 -2.79 -3.09 -6.69
CA LEU A 34 -2.06 -4.11 -5.93
C LEU A 34 -2.29 -3.94 -4.42
N PHE A 35 -2.20 -2.71 -3.91
CA PHE A 35 -2.39 -2.45 -2.48
C PHE A 35 -3.83 -2.68 -2.03
N LEU A 36 -4.82 -2.41 -2.88
CA LEU A 36 -6.24 -2.73 -2.64
C LEU A 36 -6.46 -4.21 -2.28
N LYS A 37 -5.62 -5.10 -2.80
CA LYS A 37 -5.70 -6.56 -2.60
C LYS A 37 -4.69 -7.08 -1.57
N SER A 38 -3.97 -6.19 -0.88
CA SER A 38 -2.90 -6.59 0.03
C SER A 38 -3.45 -7.05 1.39
N GLU A 39 -2.81 -8.06 1.99
CA GLU A 39 -3.08 -8.47 3.37
C GLU A 39 -2.76 -7.33 4.37
N GLU A 40 -1.82 -6.45 4.04
CA GLU A 40 -1.48 -5.29 4.85
C GLU A 40 -2.66 -4.31 4.98
N LEU A 41 -3.34 -3.98 3.87
CA LEU A 41 -4.55 -3.13 3.92
C LEU A 41 -5.69 -3.83 4.66
N LYS A 42 -5.82 -5.16 4.50
CA LYS A 42 -6.81 -5.94 5.21
C LYS A 42 -6.59 -5.91 6.73
N HIS A 43 -5.36 -6.15 7.18
CA HIS A 43 -4.96 -6.04 8.59
C HIS A 43 -5.19 -4.63 9.14
N PHE A 44 -4.85 -3.58 8.37
CA PHE A 44 -5.17 -2.20 8.75
C PHE A 44 -6.68 -1.99 8.99
N ASN A 45 -7.53 -2.50 8.10
CA ASN A 45 -8.98 -2.37 8.24
C ASN A 45 -9.49 -3.15 9.46
N GLU A 46 -8.94 -4.34 9.73
CA GLU A 46 -9.27 -5.14 10.93
C GLU A 46 -8.90 -4.39 12.23
N LEU A 47 -7.70 -3.81 12.27
CA LEU A 47 -7.26 -2.94 13.37
C LEU A 47 -8.14 -1.71 13.52
N GLU A 48 -8.50 -1.04 12.42
CA GLU A 48 -9.38 0.14 12.44
C GLU A 48 -10.75 -0.20 13.02
N ILE A 49 -11.37 -1.28 12.55
CA ILE A 49 -12.66 -1.76 13.05
C ILE A 49 -12.56 -2.04 14.56
N TYR A 50 -11.50 -2.74 14.99
CA TYR A 50 -11.31 -3.08 16.38
C TYR A 50 -11.08 -1.85 17.26
N VAL A 51 -10.15 -0.98 16.91
CA VAL A 51 -9.78 0.21 17.69
C VAL A 51 -10.92 1.22 17.81
N LEU A 52 -11.78 1.31 16.78
CA LEU A 52 -12.95 2.19 16.80
C LEU A 52 -14.18 1.56 17.48
N SER A 53 -14.14 0.26 17.77
CA SER A 53 -15.25 -0.49 18.38
C SER A 53 -15.57 -0.03 19.81
N ASP A 54 -16.80 -0.28 20.24
CA ASP A 54 -17.19 -0.08 21.63
C ASP A 54 -16.58 -1.13 22.57
N GLU A 55 -16.18 -2.29 22.04
CA GLU A 55 -15.41 -3.28 22.79
C GLU A 55 -14.07 -2.70 23.25
N PHE A 56 -13.28 -2.14 22.34
CA PHE A 56 -12.02 -1.49 22.65
C PHE A 56 -12.17 -0.37 23.69
N LYS A 57 -13.18 0.50 23.51
CA LYS A 57 -13.48 1.58 24.47
C LYS A 57 -13.82 1.04 25.85
N ARG A 58 -14.62 -0.03 25.93
CA ARG A 58 -14.99 -0.70 27.20
C ARG A 58 -13.78 -1.35 27.85
N ASN A 59 -12.94 -2.06 27.09
CA ASN A 59 -11.73 -2.71 27.60
C ASN A 59 -10.75 -1.68 28.17
N ARG A 60 -10.47 -0.62 27.42
CA ARG A 60 -9.64 0.50 27.88
C ARG A 60 -10.15 1.09 29.19
N LYS A 61 -11.45 1.45 29.24
CA LYS A 61 -12.07 2.00 30.46
C LYS A 61 -12.01 1.01 31.62
N SER A 62 -12.23 -0.27 31.38
CA SER A 62 -12.14 -1.33 32.40
C SER A 62 -10.74 -1.36 33.02
N VAL A 63 -9.69 -1.43 32.20
CA VAL A 63 -8.28 -1.42 32.64
C VAL A 63 -7.94 -0.12 33.37
N GLU A 64 -8.27 1.03 32.81
CA GLU A 64 -8.00 2.36 33.38
C GLU A 64 -8.82 2.67 34.65
N SER A 65 -9.91 1.95 34.90
CA SER A 65 -10.72 2.11 36.13
C SER A 65 -10.24 1.25 37.30
N LYS A 66 -9.41 0.22 37.06
CA LYS A 66 -8.85 -0.62 38.12
C LYS A 66 -8.10 0.22 39.16
N SER A 67 -8.26 -0.13 40.45
CA SER A 67 -7.64 0.61 41.55
C SER A 67 -7.08 -0.35 42.57
N PHE A 68 -5.78 -0.20 42.89
CA PHE A 68 -5.15 -0.99 43.96
C PHE A 68 -5.91 -0.85 45.28
N LYS A 69 -6.35 0.35 45.67
CA LYS A 69 -7.08 0.57 46.95
C LYS A 69 -8.42 -0.18 47.03
N ARG A 70 -9.00 -0.56 45.89
CA ARG A 70 -10.27 -1.29 45.80
C ARG A 70 -10.07 -2.78 45.47
N SER A 71 -8.82 -3.27 45.35
CA SER A 71 -8.53 -4.66 45.02
C SER A 71 -8.39 -5.54 46.27
N GLU A 72 -8.50 -6.86 46.07
CA GLU A 72 -8.22 -7.86 47.09
C GLU A 72 -6.77 -7.82 47.56
N LEU A 73 -5.83 -7.55 46.65
CA LEU A 73 -4.40 -7.39 46.99
C LEU A 73 -4.18 -6.33 48.08
N TYR A 74 -4.93 -5.23 48.04
CA TYR A 74 -4.84 -4.21 49.08
C TYR A 74 -5.42 -4.68 50.41
N GLN A 75 -6.47 -5.49 50.41
CA GLN A 75 -7.04 -6.07 51.64
C GLN A 75 -6.07 -7.07 52.26
N ASP A 76 -5.45 -7.93 51.46
CA ASP A 76 -4.42 -8.88 51.90
C ASP A 76 -3.24 -8.15 52.55
N GLU A 77 -2.70 -7.11 51.87
CA GLU A 77 -1.63 -6.28 52.43
C GLU A 77 -2.04 -5.58 53.71
N LYS A 78 -3.27 -5.06 53.76
CA LYS A 78 -3.80 -4.37 54.93
C LYS A 78 -3.94 -5.33 56.10
N GLN A 79 -4.42 -6.55 55.88
CA GLN A 79 -4.56 -7.58 56.90
C GLN A 79 -3.19 -8.05 57.39
N PHE A 80 -2.25 -8.33 56.48
CA PHE A 80 -0.89 -8.72 56.83
C PHE A 80 -0.19 -7.63 57.68
N LYS A 81 -0.29 -6.36 57.26
CA LYS A 81 0.21 -5.22 58.04
C LYS A 81 -0.47 -5.08 59.41
N ARG A 82 -1.75 -5.46 59.54
CA ARG A 82 -2.44 -5.49 60.84
C ARG A 82 -1.85 -6.57 61.75
N PHE A 83 -1.58 -7.77 61.23
CA PHE A 83 -0.90 -8.81 62.00
C PHE A 83 0.51 -8.38 62.43
N GLN A 84 1.33 -7.86 61.50
CA GLN A 84 2.68 -7.36 61.81
C GLN A 84 2.68 -6.24 62.88
N LYS A 85 1.65 -5.39 62.90
CA LYS A 85 1.51 -4.33 63.91
C LYS A 85 0.95 -4.83 65.25
N SER A 86 0.27 -5.98 65.27
CA SER A 86 -0.36 -6.54 66.46
C SER A 86 0.67 -6.86 67.54
N LYS A 87 0.38 -6.43 68.77
CA LYS A 87 1.22 -6.76 69.93
C LYS A 87 1.33 -8.28 70.14
N LYS A 88 0.26 -9.03 69.83
CA LYS A 88 0.22 -10.51 69.98
C LYS A 88 1.27 -11.18 69.10
N PHE A 89 1.27 -10.87 67.80
CA PHE A 89 2.23 -11.40 66.82
C PHE A 89 3.66 -10.94 67.08
N LYS A 90 3.87 -9.67 67.46
CA LYS A 90 5.22 -9.18 67.83
C LYS A 90 5.82 -9.92 69.02
N ILE A 91 5.00 -10.28 70.01
CA ILE A 91 5.44 -11.07 71.16
C ILE A 91 5.71 -12.51 70.75
N TYR A 92 4.82 -13.12 69.95
CA TYR A 92 5.00 -14.49 69.44
C TYR A 92 6.33 -14.63 68.69
N PHE A 93 6.57 -13.81 67.66
CA PHE A 93 7.79 -13.91 66.85
C PHE A 93 9.06 -13.55 67.62
N ARG A 94 8.99 -12.65 68.61
CA ARG A 94 10.13 -12.41 69.50
C ARG A 94 10.44 -13.63 70.36
N LEU A 95 9.40 -14.34 70.81
CA LEU A 95 9.56 -15.46 71.74
C LEU A 95 9.92 -16.77 71.02
N LYS A 96 9.40 -16.98 69.81
CA LYS A 96 9.59 -18.19 68.99
C LYS A 96 11.07 -18.58 68.86
N ASP A 97 11.93 -17.60 68.67
CA ASP A 97 13.38 -17.80 68.47
C ASP A 97 14.20 -17.33 69.69
N SER A 98 13.57 -17.21 70.86
CA SER A 98 14.22 -16.66 72.05
C SER A 98 14.95 -17.73 72.86
N SER A 99 16.07 -17.33 73.48
CA SER A 99 16.84 -18.21 74.36
C SER A 99 16.06 -18.63 75.59
N GLU A 100 15.12 -17.79 76.05
CA GLU A 100 14.23 -18.10 77.18
C GLU A 100 13.24 -19.24 76.85
N LEU A 101 12.66 -19.25 75.64
CA LEU A 101 11.79 -20.34 75.19
C LEU A 101 12.57 -21.64 75.02
N SER A 102 13.75 -21.57 74.37
CA SER A 102 14.66 -22.72 74.23
C SER A 102 15.06 -23.29 75.60
N THR A 103 15.43 -22.43 76.55
CA THR A 103 15.76 -22.84 77.92
C THR A 103 14.56 -23.48 78.61
N TYR A 104 13.36 -22.91 78.45
CA TYR A 104 12.13 -23.49 78.99
C TYR A 104 11.87 -24.89 78.43
N GLU A 105 11.98 -25.10 77.12
CA GLU A 105 11.78 -26.40 76.47
C GLU A 105 12.82 -27.44 76.91
N LEU A 106 14.08 -27.02 77.10
CA LEU A 106 15.14 -27.88 77.64
C LEU A 106 14.87 -28.29 79.09
N VAL A 107 14.40 -27.36 79.93
CA VAL A 107 14.02 -27.67 81.31
C VAL A 107 12.76 -28.53 81.36
N GLN A 108 11.81 -28.30 80.46
CA GLN A 108 10.59 -29.10 80.34
C GLN A 108 10.89 -30.59 80.12
N LYS A 109 11.98 -30.91 79.42
CA LYS A 109 12.45 -32.27 79.14
C LYS A 109 13.49 -32.79 80.13
N SER A 110 13.84 -32.03 81.17
CA SER A 110 14.92 -32.41 82.10
C SER A 110 14.46 -33.38 83.18
N GLU A 111 15.34 -34.32 83.55
CA GLU A 111 15.13 -35.23 84.70
C GLU A 111 14.95 -34.46 86.01
N ASP A 112 15.63 -33.31 86.16
CA ASP A 112 15.49 -32.43 87.33
C ASP A 112 14.06 -31.93 87.51
N LEU A 113 13.37 -31.57 86.42
CA LEU A 113 11.98 -31.12 86.48
C LEU A 113 11.04 -32.30 86.77
N GLN A 114 11.25 -33.45 86.12
CA GLN A 114 10.47 -34.66 86.39
C GLN A 114 10.57 -35.04 87.86
N ARG A 115 11.81 -35.08 88.39
CA ARG A 115 12.06 -35.37 89.80
C ARG A 115 11.47 -34.33 90.73
N PHE A 116 11.49 -33.05 90.34
CA PHE A 116 10.84 -31.99 91.10
C PHE A 116 9.32 -32.18 91.16
N GLU A 117 8.68 -32.52 90.04
CA GLU A 117 7.23 -32.75 89.95
C GLU A 117 6.81 -34.00 90.76
N GLU A 118 7.57 -35.09 90.67
CA GLU A 118 7.40 -36.29 91.52
C GLU A 118 7.46 -35.96 93.00
N LEU A 119 8.54 -35.27 93.42
CA LEU A 119 8.72 -34.87 94.81
C LEU A 119 7.66 -33.86 95.26
N GLU A 120 7.19 -32.99 94.36
CA GLU A 120 6.10 -32.07 94.65
C GLU A 120 4.78 -32.82 94.91
N MET A 121 4.48 -33.86 94.13
CA MET A 121 3.31 -34.73 94.37
C MET A 121 3.40 -35.44 95.72
N ILE A 122 4.57 -36.01 96.05
CA ILE A 122 4.80 -36.68 97.33
C ILE A 122 4.62 -35.69 98.50
N VAL A 123 5.23 -34.51 98.41
CA VAL A 123 5.16 -33.48 99.46
C VAL A 123 3.76 -32.88 99.63
N LYS A 124 2.96 -32.83 98.57
CA LYS A 124 1.56 -32.35 98.60
C LYS A 124 0.56 -33.46 98.93
N SER A 125 0.98 -34.72 99.02
CA SER A 125 0.10 -35.84 99.35
C SER A 125 -0.38 -35.75 100.81
N SER A 126 -1.59 -36.26 101.07
CA SER A 126 -2.22 -36.21 102.39
C SER A 126 -1.46 -37.03 103.47
N GLY A 127 -0.63 -38.00 103.06
CA GLY A 127 0.14 -38.87 103.96
C GLY A 127 1.57 -38.40 104.27
N PHE A 128 1.99 -37.24 103.78
CA PHE A 128 3.38 -36.79 103.86
C PHE A 128 3.78 -36.30 105.26
N SER A 129 4.93 -36.76 105.78
CA SER A 129 5.48 -36.29 107.05
C SER A 129 6.96 -35.89 106.92
N LYS A 130 7.25 -34.59 107.18
CA LYS A 130 8.62 -34.03 107.12
C LYS A 130 9.66 -34.77 107.95
N LYS A 131 9.24 -35.45 109.04
CA LYS A 131 10.12 -36.19 109.95
C LYS A 131 10.37 -37.64 109.50
N LYS A 132 9.40 -38.27 108.83
CA LYS A 132 9.52 -39.66 108.32
C LYS A 132 10.08 -39.73 106.90
N GLN A 133 9.87 -38.70 106.08
CA GLN A 133 10.28 -38.60 104.67
C GLN A 133 11.21 -37.40 104.48
N ALA A 134 12.29 -37.40 105.25
CA ALA A 134 13.22 -36.27 105.35
C ALA A 134 14.08 -36.09 104.08
N GLU A 135 14.43 -37.18 103.40
CA GLU A 135 15.20 -37.17 102.14
C GLU A 135 14.39 -36.55 100.99
N GLU A 136 13.12 -36.94 100.86
CA GLU A 136 12.19 -36.38 99.86
C GLU A 136 11.91 -34.90 100.14
N TRP A 137 11.76 -34.50 101.41
CA TRP A 137 11.61 -33.11 101.81
C TRP A 137 12.84 -32.25 101.47
N LYS A 138 14.04 -32.79 101.70
CA LYS A 138 15.32 -32.12 101.42
C LYS A 138 15.55 -32.00 99.91
N GLY A 139 15.28 -33.06 99.15
CA GLY A 139 15.32 -33.08 97.68
C GLY A 139 14.34 -32.10 97.06
N TYR A 140 13.09 -32.07 97.55
CA TYR A 140 12.07 -31.11 97.11
C TYR A 140 12.50 -29.67 97.38
N LYS A 141 12.98 -29.36 98.59
CA LYS A 141 13.48 -28.01 98.91
C LYS A 141 14.66 -27.61 98.02
N ARG A 142 15.61 -28.52 97.79
CA ARG A 142 16.78 -28.28 96.94
C ARG A 142 16.35 -27.93 95.51
N LEU A 143 15.52 -28.77 94.88
CA LEU A 143 15.03 -28.53 93.53
C LEU A 143 14.10 -27.32 93.44
N LYS A 144 13.22 -27.11 94.44
CA LYS A 144 12.37 -25.89 94.55
C LYS A 144 13.20 -24.61 94.64
N SER A 145 14.36 -24.69 95.27
CA SER A 145 15.27 -23.55 95.45
C SER A 145 16.15 -23.28 94.23
N SER A 146 16.28 -24.26 93.31
CA SER A 146 17.09 -24.17 92.09
C SER A 146 16.63 -23.01 91.21
N ALA A 147 17.59 -22.22 90.72
CA ALA A 147 17.33 -21.11 89.80
C ALA A 147 16.61 -21.60 88.54
N ARG A 148 17.06 -22.73 87.98
CA ARG A 148 16.52 -23.35 86.76
C ARG A 148 15.03 -23.71 86.87
N ILE A 149 14.62 -24.30 88.01
CA ILE A 149 13.21 -24.67 88.27
C ILE A 149 12.36 -23.42 88.54
N LYS A 150 12.88 -22.44 89.28
CA LYS A 150 12.18 -21.17 89.54
C LYS A 150 11.93 -20.38 88.25
N GLU A 151 12.93 -20.27 87.39
CA GLU A 151 12.86 -19.57 86.10
C GLU A 151 11.87 -20.24 85.16
N TYR A 152 11.86 -21.58 85.09
CA TYR A 152 10.87 -22.36 84.35
C TYR A 152 9.44 -22.00 84.74
N PHE A 153 9.09 -22.06 86.04
CA PHE A 153 7.72 -21.71 86.49
C PHE A 153 7.40 -20.21 86.36
N LYS A 154 8.39 -19.33 86.48
CA LYS A 154 8.23 -17.89 86.25
C LYS A 154 7.90 -17.61 84.77
N PHE A 155 8.63 -18.24 83.86
CA PHE A 155 8.41 -18.15 82.43
C PHE A 155 7.07 -18.77 82.01
N LYS A 156 6.73 -19.95 82.54
CA LYS A 156 5.43 -20.64 82.32
C LYS A 156 4.22 -19.77 82.66
N LYS A 157 4.35 -18.92 83.69
CA LYS A 157 3.30 -17.98 84.13
C LYS A 157 3.37 -16.62 83.42
N SER A 158 4.35 -16.40 82.54
CA SER A 158 4.55 -15.12 81.89
C SER A 158 3.42 -14.85 80.88
N LYS A 159 3.05 -13.56 80.76
CA LYS A 159 2.10 -13.11 79.74
C LYS A 159 2.58 -13.43 78.32
N ALA A 160 3.90 -13.38 78.09
CA ALA A 160 4.51 -13.67 76.79
C ALA A 160 4.32 -15.14 76.40
N PHE A 161 4.58 -16.08 77.31
CA PHE A 161 4.40 -17.51 77.07
C PHE A 161 2.93 -17.89 76.87
N ARG A 162 2.00 -17.26 77.60
CA ARG A 162 0.56 -17.45 77.36
C ARG A 162 0.15 -17.01 75.95
N ILE A 163 0.59 -15.82 75.53
CA ILE A 163 0.35 -15.29 74.18
C ILE A 163 0.97 -16.22 73.12
N PHE A 164 2.14 -16.77 73.40
CA PHE A 164 2.80 -17.72 72.51
C PHE A 164 1.93 -18.95 72.29
N ASN A 165 1.52 -19.65 73.34
CA ASN A 165 0.67 -20.84 73.23
C ASN A 165 -0.72 -20.55 72.63
N GLU A 166 -1.29 -19.37 72.90
CA GLU A 166 -2.58 -18.95 72.30
C GLU A 166 -2.49 -18.65 70.79
N LEU A 167 -1.30 -18.37 70.27
CA LEU A 167 -1.08 -18.11 68.85
C LEU A 167 -0.49 -19.31 68.14
N ASP A 168 0.30 -20.12 68.85
CA ASP A 168 0.85 -21.36 68.36
C ASP A 168 -0.29 -22.30 67.96
N ASN A 169 -0.26 -22.76 66.70
CA ASN A 169 -1.34 -23.53 66.05
C ASN A 169 -2.69 -22.80 65.82
N SER A 170 -2.77 -21.48 66.05
CA SER A 170 -3.99 -20.70 65.77
C SER A 170 -4.26 -20.55 64.26
N SER A 171 -5.53 -20.38 63.89
CA SER A 171 -5.93 -20.05 62.51
C SER A 171 -5.31 -18.73 62.04
N ASP A 172 -5.22 -17.73 62.92
CA ASP A 172 -4.65 -16.42 62.61
C ASP A 172 -3.16 -16.52 62.21
N LEU A 173 -2.40 -17.40 62.88
CA LEU A 173 -0.99 -17.63 62.54
C LEU A 173 -0.85 -18.35 61.19
N LYS A 174 -1.73 -19.31 60.89
CA LYS A 174 -1.79 -19.95 59.56
C LYS A 174 -2.07 -18.92 58.47
N THR A 175 -3.05 -18.05 58.68
CA THR A 175 -3.37 -16.95 57.75
C THR A 175 -2.22 -15.96 57.62
N TYR A 176 -1.48 -15.67 58.69
CA TYR A 176 -0.28 -14.82 58.61
C TYR A 176 0.74 -15.39 57.61
N TYR A 177 1.11 -16.67 57.74
CA TYR A 177 2.10 -17.28 56.85
C TYR A 177 1.58 -17.40 55.42
N GLN A 178 0.30 -17.73 55.22
CA GLN A 178 -0.31 -17.73 53.89
C GLN A 178 -0.26 -16.34 53.22
N LEU A 179 -0.55 -15.28 53.99
CA LEU A 179 -0.45 -13.91 53.48
C LEU A 179 1.01 -13.49 53.24
N GLU A 180 1.94 -13.90 54.09
CA GLU A 180 3.38 -13.64 53.93
C GLU A 180 3.89 -14.25 52.62
N GLU A 181 3.59 -15.52 52.40
CA GLU A 181 3.92 -16.25 51.17
C GLU A 181 3.26 -15.60 49.96
N LYS A 182 1.94 -15.39 49.99
CA LYS A 182 1.18 -14.77 48.89
C LYS A 182 1.71 -13.38 48.52
N ILE A 183 1.94 -12.51 49.52
CA ILE A 183 2.43 -11.14 49.29
C ILE A 183 3.88 -11.15 48.80
N SER A 184 4.71 -12.10 49.25
CA SER A 184 6.09 -12.24 48.76
C SER A 184 6.20 -12.82 47.35
N SER A 185 5.15 -13.44 46.84
CA SER A 185 5.14 -14.05 45.50
C SER A 185 5.35 -13.03 44.38
N GLU A 186 6.03 -13.44 43.31
CA GLU A 186 6.23 -12.59 42.13
C GLU A 186 4.91 -12.17 41.48
N GLU A 187 3.93 -13.06 41.46
CA GLU A 187 2.61 -12.81 40.87
C GLU A 187 1.91 -11.64 41.57
N PHE A 188 1.88 -11.65 42.91
CA PHE A 188 1.30 -10.57 43.70
C PHE A 188 2.00 -9.23 43.44
N GLN A 189 3.33 -9.24 43.40
CA GLN A 189 4.10 -8.01 43.14
C GLN A 189 3.87 -7.49 41.71
N LYS A 190 3.80 -8.38 40.70
CA LYS A 190 3.50 -8.01 39.30
C LYS A 190 2.13 -7.37 39.19
N GLU A 191 1.09 -8.00 39.76
CA GLU A 191 -0.27 -7.48 39.69
C GLU A 191 -0.44 -6.17 40.48
N LYS A 192 0.16 -6.08 41.67
CA LYS A 192 0.20 -4.83 42.44
C LYS A 192 0.85 -3.70 41.64
N ASN A 193 2.02 -3.96 41.05
CA ASN A 193 2.73 -2.96 40.25
C ASN A 193 1.91 -2.53 39.02
N PHE A 194 1.20 -3.47 38.39
CA PHE A 194 0.25 -3.17 37.31
C PHE A 194 -0.89 -2.26 37.78
N LEU A 195 -1.51 -2.54 38.94
CA LEU A 195 -2.61 -1.72 39.48
C LEU A 195 -2.17 -0.33 39.96
N LEU A 196 -0.90 -0.18 40.35
CA LEU A 196 -0.32 1.10 40.75
C LEU A 196 0.12 1.96 39.55
N ASP A 197 0.37 1.34 38.40
CA ASP A 197 0.80 2.03 37.19
C ASP A 197 -0.37 2.79 36.53
N LYS A 198 -0.21 4.12 36.42
CA LYS A 198 -1.19 4.99 35.75
C LYS A 198 -1.22 4.77 34.23
N LYS A 199 -0.13 4.26 33.66
CA LYS A 199 0.05 3.93 32.24
C LYS A 199 -0.14 2.45 31.96
N ARG A 200 -0.78 1.70 32.87
CA ARG A 200 -0.99 0.25 32.70
C ARG A 200 -1.72 -0.15 31.42
N PHE A 201 -2.57 0.72 30.85
CA PHE A 201 -3.16 0.48 29.54
C PHE A 201 -2.10 0.38 28.45
N GLU A 202 -1.02 1.18 28.53
CA GLU A 202 0.11 1.13 27.58
C GLU A 202 0.83 -0.23 27.55
N LYS A 203 0.59 -1.09 28.55
CA LYS A 203 1.16 -2.43 28.69
C LYS A 203 0.23 -3.55 28.20
N THR A 204 -0.94 -3.21 27.65
CA THR A 204 -1.93 -4.18 27.17
C THR A 204 -1.81 -4.40 25.66
N ASP A 205 -2.26 -5.57 25.20
CA ASP A 205 -2.33 -5.90 23.77
C ASP A 205 -3.23 -4.92 23.00
N ASP A 206 -4.29 -4.41 23.64
CA ASP A 206 -5.17 -3.39 23.07
C ASP A 206 -4.39 -2.11 22.72
N PHE A 207 -3.50 -1.66 23.61
CA PHE A 207 -2.66 -0.50 23.31
C PHE A 207 -1.64 -0.78 22.21
N GLN A 208 -1.11 -2.01 22.13
CA GLN A 208 -0.22 -2.39 21.03
C GLN A 208 -0.95 -2.30 19.68
N LYS A 209 -2.17 -2.83 19.59
CA LYS A 209 -3.02 -2.71 18.40
C LYS A 209 -3.35 -1.26 18.04
N LEU A 210 -3.65 -0.42 19.03
CA LEU A 210 -3.87 1.02 18.81
C LEU A 210 -2.61 1.69 18.23
N LYS A 211 -1.44 1.43 18.82
CA LYS A 211 -0.18 2.01 18.36
C LYS A 211 0.16 1.55 16.95
N GLU A 212 -0.04 0.26 16.65
CA GLU A 212 0.15 -0.29 15.32
C GLU A 212 -0.79 0.37 14.29
N TYR A 213 -2.07 0.50 14.62
CA TYR A 213 -3.04 1.21 13.78
C TYR A 213 -2.60 2.65 13.50
N GLU A 214 -2.20 3.40 14.54
CA GLU A 214 -1.74 4.79 14.40
C GLU A 214 -0.47 4.88 13.53
N GLN A 215 0.47 3.96 13.71
CA GLN A 215 1.69 3.87 12.91
C GLN A 215 1.37 3.61 11.44
N LEU A 216 0.57 2.58 11.14
CA LEU A 216 0.16 2.27 9.77
C LEU A 216 -0.60 3.43 9.13
N LYS A 217 -1.55 4.03 9.87
CA LYS A 217 -2.36 5.18 9.40
C LYS A 217 -1.51 6.38 9.01
N SER A 218 -0.42 6.62 9.73
CA SER A 218 0.50 7.74 9.50
C SER A 218 1.58 7.47 8.46
N SER A 219 1.74 6.21 8.01
CA SER A 219 2.75 5.87 7.02
C SER A 219 2.46 6.49 5.66
N ASP A 220 3.52 6.88 4.94
CA ASP A 220 3.42 7.49 3.61
C ASP A 220 2.59 6.63 2.63
N LYS A 221 2.70 5.31 2.76
CA LYS A 221 1.97 4.34 1.93
C LYS A 221 0.45 4.45 2.12
N PHE A 222 -0.05 4.39 3.35
CA PHE A 222 -1.48 4.51 3.64
C PHE A 222 -1.99 5.93 3.39
N VAL A 223 -1.20 6.95 3.74
CA VAL A 223 -1.54 8.36 3.45
C VAL A 223 -1.70 8.59 1.94
N LYS A 224 -0.73 8.12 1.13
CA LYS A 224 -0.80 8.18 -0.34
C LYS A 224 -2.02 7.41 -0.84
N PHE A 225 -2.23 6.18 -0.36
CA PHE A 225 -3.36 5.34 -0.76
C PHE A 225 -4.72 6.00 -0.51
N PHE A 226 -4.99 6.46 0.71
CA PHE A 226 -6.28 7.09 1.04
C PHE A 226 -6.49 8.41 0.30
N LYS A 227 -5.42 9.18 0.07
CA LYS A 227 -5.46 10.39 -0.77
C LYS A 227 -5.85 10.06 -2.21
N LEU A 228 -5.24 9.02 -2.80
CA LEU A 228 -5.57 8.54 -4.15
C LEU A 228 -6.99 7.97 -4.21
N LYS A 229 -7.41 7.20 -3.21
CA LYS A 229 -8.77 6.65 -3.09
C LYS A 229 -9.82 7.77 -3.06
N ALA A 230 -9.57 8.84 -2.32
CA ALA A 230 -10.48 9.98 -2.22
C ALA A 230 -10.54 10.82 -3.51
N LYS A 231 -9.39 11.06 -4.15
CA LYS A 231 -9.32 11.85 -5.39
C LYS A 231 -9.81 11.07 -6.61
N ASN A 232 -9.64 9.76 -6.60
CA ASN A 232 -9.94 8.83 -7.68
C ASN A 232 -9.43 9.30 -9.07
N PRO A 233 -8.12 9.57 -9.23
CA PRO A 233 -7.59 10.10 -10.48
C PRO A 233 -7.51 9.04 -11.60
N PHE A 234 -7.86 7.78 -11.31
CA PHE A 234 -7.67 6.63 -12.19
C PHE A 234 -8.88 6.30 -13.08
N GLU A 235 -9.96 7.06 -12.97
CA GLU A 235 -11.20 6.87 -13.75
C GLU A 235 -10.94 6.77 -15.26
N GLU A 236 -10.01 7.57 -15.79
CA GLU A 236 -9.68 7.50 -17.21
C GLU A 236 -9.01 6.16 -17.58
N PHE A 237 -8.12 5.61 -16.76
CA PHE A 237 -7.50 4.30 -17.06
C PHE A 237 -8.49 3.14 -17.00
N LYS A 238 -9.47 3.22 -16.10
CA LYS A 238 -10.51 2.19 -15.96
C LYS A 238 -11.43 2.12 -17.17
N LYS A 239 -11.49 3.16 -17.99
CA LYS A 239 -12.35 3.23 -19.19
C LYS A 239 -11.76 2.55 -20.41
N TRP A 240 -10.46 2.25 -20.46
CA TRP A 240 -9.80 1.84 -21.70
C TRP A 240 -9.10 0.48 -21.57
N ASP A 241 -9.28 -0.38 -22.57
CA ASP A 241 -8.49 -1.59 -22.80
C ASP A 241 -7.57 -1.36 -24.00
N LEU A 242 -6.28 -1.74 -23.87
CA LEU A 242 -5.32 -1.67 -24.96
C LEU A 242 -5.63 -2.78 -25.98
N THR A 243 -5.87 -2.40 -27.23
CA THR A 243 -6.26 -3.33 -28.31
C THR A 243 -5.22 -3.45 -29.42
N PHE A 244 -4.34 -2.46 -29.55
CA PHE A 244 -3.19 -2.50 -30.46
C PHE A 244 -2.06 -1.65 -29.90
N SER A 245 -0.83 -2.14 -30.00
CA SER A 245 0.37 -1.38 -29.65
C SER A 245 1.55 -1.73 -30.53
N GLU A 246 2.34 -0.70 -30.82
CA GLU A 246 3.66 -0.80 -31.43
C GLU A 246 4.61 0.18 -30.73
N GLU A 247 5.74 -0.33 -30.27
CA GLU A 247 6.80 0.44 -29.59
C GLU A 247 8.11 0.42 -30.42
N PHE A 248 8.16 -0.35 -31.52
CA PHE A 248 9.31 -0.49 -32.43
C PHE A 248 10.61 -1.01 -31.80
N ASP A 249 10.54 -1.57 -30.58
CA ASP A 249 11.68 -2.07 -29.80
C ASP A 249 12.37 -3.32 -30.39
N SER A 250 11.73 -4.00 -31.35
CA SER A 250 12.26 -5.23 -31.96
C SER A 250 13.43 -4.98 -32.93
N GLY A 251 13.74 -3.72 -33.24
CA GLY A 251 14.79 -3.33 -34.19
C GLY A 251 14.43 -3.57 -35.66
N SER A 252 13.24 -4.08 -35.97
CA SER A 252 12.73 -4.27 -37.32
C SER A 252 11.22 -4.08 -37.39
N LEU A 253 10.67 -3.85 -38.58
CA LEU A 253 9.23 -3.67 -38.73
C LEU A 253 8.52 -5.03 -38.65
N ASP A 254 7.52 -5.13 -37.76
CA ASP A 254 6.68 -6.33 -37.65
C ASP A 254 5.71 -6.44 -38.83
N SER A 255 6.03 -7.32 -39.79
CA SER A 255 5.22 -7.55 -40.99
C SER A 255 3.86 -8.21 -40.70
N SER A 256 3.65 -8.77 -39.50
CA SER A 256 2.33 -9.25 -39.08
C SER A 256 1.38 -8.10 -38.73
N LYS A 257 1.93 -6.93 -38.39
CA LYS A 257 1.17 -5.71 -38.07
C LYS A 257 1.15 -4.70 -39.20
N TRP A 258 2.22 -4.59 -39.96
CA TRP A 258 2.42 -3.46 -40.86
C TRP A 258 2.57 -3.88 -42.31
N ILE A 259 1.87 -3.15 -43.18
CA ILE A 259 2.04 -3.17 -44.62
C ILE A 259 2.76 -1.89 -45.05
N THR A 260 3.73 -2.01 -45.96
CA THR A 260 4.56 -0.90 -46.47
C THR A 260 4.10 -0.33 -47.82
N ARG A 261 2.87 -0.65 -48.23
CA ARG A 261 2.17 -0.21 -49.44
C ARG A 261 0.69 -0.01 -49.14
N TYR A 262 -0.06 0.74 -49.94
CA TYR A 262 -1.51 0.88 -49.72
C TYR A 262 -2.22 -0.47 -49.66
N TYR A 263 -3.21 -0.59 -48.76
CA TYR A 263 -3.97 -1.82 -48.51
C TYR A 263 -4.54 -2.46 -49.78
N TRP A 264 -5.12 -1.66 -50.69
CA TRP A 264 -5.65 -2.19 -51.95
C TRP A 264 -4.57 -2.57 -52.96
N GLY A 265 -3.38 -1.95 -52.89
CA GLY A 265 -2.24 -2.36 -53.70
C GLY A 265 -1.72 -3.72 -53.26
N ASP A 266 -1.64 -3.93 -51.94
CA ASP A 266 -1.34 -5.23 -51.34
C ASP A 266 -2.36 -6.29 -51.73
N LYS A 267 -3.67 -6.01 -51.55
CA LYS A 267 -4.74 -6.97 -51.80
C LYS A 267 -4.94 -7.35 -53.26
N LEU A 268 -4.78 -6.40 -54.18
CA LEU A 268 -5.16 -6.60 -55.59
C LEU A 268 -3.97 -6.93 -56.49
N LEU A 269 -2.79 -6.38 -56.17
CA LEU A 269 -1.65 -6.41 -57.09
C LEU A 269 -0.41 -7.07 -56.50
N ASP A 270 -0.36 -7.23 -55.17
CA ASP A 270 0.88 -7.44 -54.44
C ASP A 270 1.98 -6.45 -54.89
N LYS A 271 1.58 -5.18 -55.09
CA LYS A 271 2.46 -4.07 -55.49
C LYS A 271 2.01 -2.73 -54.91
N GLY A 272 2.97 -1.86 -54.63
CA GLY A 272 2.71 -0.46 -54.31
C GLY A 272 2.25 0.36 -55.52
N TYR A 273 1.52 1.44 -55.24
CA TYR A 273 1.17 2.47 -56.22
C TYR A 273 1.05 3.84 -55.53
N SER A 274 1.06 4.89 -56.34
CA SER A 274 0.88 6.28 -55.93
C SER A 274 -0.38 6.88 -56.53
N LEU A 275 -0.88 7.96 -55.92
CA LEU A 275 -2.03 8.68 -56.45
C LEU A 275 -1.60 9.63 -57.57
N GLU A 276 -2.52 9.99 -58.46
CA GLU A 276 -2.25 10.80 -59.65
C GLU A 276 -1.57 12.15 -59.37
N ASP A 277 -1.81 12.74 -58.20
CA ASP A 277 -1.23 14.03 -57.79
C ASP A 277 0.03 13.89 -56.91
N ASP A 278 0.54 12.66 -56.72
CA ASP A 278 1.77 12.38 -55.99
C ASP A 278 2.97 12.32 -56.94
N LEU A 279 4.02 13.09 -56.64
CA LEU A 279 5.27 13.08 -57.41
C LEU A 279 6.25 11.97 -56.99
N HIS A 280 5.84 11.10 -56.08
CA HIS A 280 6.70 10.08 -55.49
C HIS A 280 6.12 8.68 -55.67
N VAL A 281 6.97 7.66 -55.53
CA VAL A 281 6.54 6.26 -55.36
C VAL A 281 6.91 5.72 -53.97
N PHE A 282 6.06 4.88 -53.39
CA PHE A 282 6.39 4.16 -52.17
C PHE A 282 7.36 3.00 -52.46
N THR A 283 8.41 2.87 -51.64
CA THR A 283 9.48 1.89 -51.88
C THR A 283 9.31 0.58 -51.15
N GLU A 284 8.08 0.23 -50.80
CA GLU A 284 7.72 -1.05 -50.17
C GLU A 284 8.56 -1.39 -48.91
N GLY A 285 9.14 -0.39 -48.25
CA GLY A 285 9.89 -0.54 -46.99
C GLY A 285 11.32 0.03 -47.02
N GLU A 286 11.94 0.24 -48.19
CA GLU A 286 13.32 0.76 -48.27
C GLU A 286 13.47 2.19 -47.69
N ASN A 287 12.37 2.94 -47.69
CA ASN A 287 12.28 4.29 -47.12
C ASN A 287 11.86 4.27 -45.64
N ILE A 288 11.86 3.10 -45.00
CA ILE A 288 11.50 2.91 -43.61
C ILE A 288 12.72 2.37 -42.87
N LYS A 289 13.14 3.09 -41.84
CA LYS A 289 14.24 2.65 -40.97
C LYS A 289 13.72 2.50 -39.56
N VAL A 290 13.85 1.31 -38.99
CA VAL A 290 13.65 1.09 -37.56
C VAL A 290 15.01 1.21 -36.88
N SER A 291 15.12 2.06 -35.85
CA SER A 291 16.36 2.33 -35.14
C SER A 291 16.06 2.56 -33.66
N GLY A 292 16.56 1.68 -32.80
CA GLY A 292 16.25 1.70 -31.38
C GLY A 292 14.75 1.45 -31.18
N THR A 293 14.05 2.45 -30.62
CA THR A 293 12.63 2.40 -30.26
C THR A 293 11.75 3.22 -31.23
N THR A 294 12.23 3.49 -32.45
CA THR A 294 11.54 4.40 -33.38
C THR A 294 11.53 3.87 -34.80
N ALA A 295 10.43 4.10 -35.52
CA ALA A 295 10.34 3.93 -36.97
C ALA A 295 10.40 5.30 -37.67
N ALA A 296 11.33 5.46 -38.61
CA ALA A 296 11.51 6.66 -39.41
C ALA A 296 11.08 6.39 -40.86
N LEU A 297 10.04 7.09 -41.32
CA LEU A 297 9.58 7.09 -42.70
C LEU A 297 10.18 8.29 -43.42
N GLN A 298 10.81 8.07 -44.58
CA GLN A 298 11.60 9.07 -45.27
C GLN A 298 11.10 9.35 -46.68
N ALA A 299 11.02 10.63 -47.04
CA ALA A 299 10.85 11.05 -48.42
C ALA A 299 12.20 11.55 -48.97
N ARG A 300 12.61 11.04 -50.14
CA ARG A 300 13.93 11.30 -50.73
C ARG A 300 13.80 11.66 -52.20
N LYS A 301 14.73 12.48 -52.71
CA LYS A 301 14.90 12.70 -54.14
C LYS A 301 15.69 11.54 -54.73
N GLU A 302 15.00 10.65 -55.43
CA GLU A 302 15.52 9.39 -55.93
C GLU A 302 14.63 8.94 -57.09
N LYS A 303 15.24 8.65 -58.23
CA LYS A 303 14.49 8.17 -59.38
C LYS A 303 14.11 6.72 -59.20
N LYS A 304 12.82 6.39 -59.31
CA LYS A 304 12.33 5.02 -59.23
C LYS A 304 11.12 4.83 -60.14
N GLU A 305 11.03 3.67 -60.77
CA GLU A 305 9.83 3.27 -61.52
C GLU A 305 8.76 2.78 -60.55
N GLY A 306 7.50 3.04 -60.88
CA GLY A 306 6.36 2.69 -60.04
C GLY A 306 5.06 2.66 -60.80
N LEU A 307 3.95 2.46 -60.07
CA LEU A 307 2.60 2.53 -60.61
C LEU A 307 1.88 3.78 -60.09
N THR A 308 1.16 4.45 -60.97
CA THR A 308 0.20 5.52 -60.64
C THR A 308 -1.21 5.00 -60.85
N TRP A 309 -2.09 5.16 -59.86
CA TRP A 309 -3.51 4.91 -60.04
C TRP A 309 -4.19 6.14 -60.66
N LYS A 310 -4.72 5.98 -61.87
CA LYS A 310 -5.49 6.99 -62.59
C LYS A 310 -6.93 6.51 -62.73
N SER A 311 -7.88 7.34 -62.32
CA SER A 311 -9.30 6.98 -62.28
C SER A 311 -9.88 6.48 -63.62
N ASN A 312 -9.36 6.98 -64.73
CA ASN A 312 -9.79 6.65 -66.09
C ASN A 312 -8.99 5.52 -66.78
N LEU A 313 -7.80 5.18 -66.29
CA LEU A 313 -6.87 4.25 -66.96
C LEU A 313 -6.44 3.08 -66.07
N GLY A 314 -6.74 3.11 -64.77
CA GLY A 314 -6.26 2.14 -63.81
C GLY A 314 -4.79 2.37 -63.43
N PHE A 315 -4.03 1.29 -63.24
CA PHE A 315 -2.62 1.36 -62.86
C PHE A 315 -1.72 1.57 -64.08
N VAL A 316 -0.98 2.68 -64.10
CA VAL A 316 -0.09 3.07 -65.19
C VAL A 316 1.36 3.09 -64.68
N PRO A 317 2.32 2.42 -65.36
CA PRO A 317 3.73 2.54 -65.03
C PRO A 317 4.27 3.95 -65.31
N GLU A 318 4.97 4.53 -64.35
CA GLU A 318 5.56 5.86 -64.45
C GLU A 318 6.95 5.91 -63.80
N GLN A 319 7.80 6.82 -64.30
CA GLN A 319 9.07 7.17 -63.68
C GLN A 319 8.84 8.32 -62.70
N PHE A 320 9.17 8.11 -61.43
CA PHE A 320 9.09 9.13 -60.40
C PHE A 320 10.47 9.70 -60.11
N ASP A 321 10.54 10.99 -59.76
CA ASP A 321 11.77 11.67 -59.32
C ASP A 321 11.99 11.59 -57.79
N TYR A 322 11.00 11.07 -57.07
CA TYR A 322 10.98 11.01 -55.62
C TYR A 322 10.54 9.64 -55.12
N THR A 323 11.08 9.23 -53.97
CA THR A 323 10.66 8.05 -53.22
C THR A 323 10.10 8.45 -51.87
N SER A 324 9.16 7.67 -51.34
CA SER A 324 8.59 7.89 -50.02
C SER A 324 8.22 6.58 -49.32
N ALA A 325 7.60 6.69 -48.15
CA ALA A 325 7.14 5.57 -47.35
C ALA A 325 5.67 5.72 -46.91
N VAL A 326 5.03 4.57 -46.78
CA VAL A 326 3.73 4.38 -46.14
C VAL A 326 3.82 3.21 -45.17
N LEU A 327 3.16 3.32 -44.02
CA LEU A 327 2.87 2.23 -43.10
C LEU A 327 1.37 2.18 -42.86
N ASN A 328 0.76 1.01 -42.93
CA ASN A 328 -0.65 0.86 -42.55
C ASN A 328 -0.97 -0.51 -41.96
N THR A 329 -2.08 -0.58 -41.24
CA THR A 329 -2.55 -1.78 -40.54
C THR A 329 -3.67 -2.52 -41.26
N GLY A 330 -3.90 -2.26 -42.56
CA GLY A 330 -5.10 -2.73 -43.27
C GLY A 330 -5.34 -4.24 -43.22
N ASN A 331 -4.28 -5.05 -43.11
CA ASN A 331 -4.37 -6.51 -43.00
C ASN A 331 -4.52 -7.02 -41.56
N SER A 332 -4.05 -6.25 -40.58
CA SER A 332 -3.77 -6.74 -39.23
C SER A 332 -4.71 -6.16 -38.17
N PHE A 333 -5.08 -4.88 -38.30
CA PHE A 333 -5.84 -4.16 -37.29
C PHE A 333 -6.77 -3.13 -37.93
N LYS A 334 -8.06 -3.30 -37.64
CA LYS A 334 -9.14 -2.37 -37.89
C LYS A 334 -9.97 -2.25 -36.62
N GLN A 335 -10.32 -1.04 -36.24
CA GLN A 335 -11.14 -0.83 -35.05
C GLN A 335 -12.23 0.21 -35.32
N LYS A 336 -13.41 -0.04 -34.75
CA LYS A 336 -14.50 0.92 -34.69
C LYS A 336 -14.55 1.54 -33.30
N TYR A 337 -14.51 2.86 -33.24
CA TYR A 337 -14.43 3.65 -32.00
C TYR A 337 -13.16 3.38 -31.20
N GLY A 338 -12.95 4.14 -30.13
CA GLY A 338 -11.81 4.00 -29.27
C GLY A 338 -10.96 5.25 -29.19
N ARG A 339 -9.78 5.09 -28.62
CA ARG A 339 -8.71 6.08 -28.60
C ARG A 339 -7.58 5.61 -29.51
N PHE A 340 -7.13 6.46 -30.42
CA PHE A 340 -6.04 6.19 -31.35
C PHE A 340 -4.95 7.21 -31.12
N GLU A 341 -3.77 6.76 -30.71
CA GLU A 341 -2.65 7.62 -30.37
C GLU A 341 -1.38 7.22 -31.12
N ALA A 342 -0.61 8.22 -31.53
CA ALA A 342 0.75 8.03 -32.00
C ALA A 342 1.63 9.20 -31.54
N LYS A 343 2.84 8.87 -31.09
CA LYS A 343 3.87 9.85 -30.76
C LYS A 343 4.77 10.07 -31.96
N ILE A 344 4.65 11.24 -32.58
CA ILE A 344 5.24 11.54 -33.88
C ILE A 344 6.08 12.81 -33.81
N LYS A 345 7.24 12.78 -34.45
CA LYS A 345 8.08 13.95 -34.74
C LYS A 345 8.25 14.11 -36.24
N LEU A 346 8.12 15.34 -36.73
CA LEU A 346 8.22 15.65 -38.15
C LEU A 346 9.46 16.51 -38.41
N LYS A 347 10.35 16.06 -39.30
CA LYS A 347 11.52 16.82 -39.78
C LYS A 347 11.26 17.33 -41.19
N ASN A 348 11.67 18.57 -41.46
CA ASN A 348 11.47 19.25 -42.75
C ASN A 348 10.01 19.14 -43.24
N HIS A 349 9.07 19.20 -42.29
CA HIS A 349 7.65 18.93 -42.49
C HIS A 349 6.95 19.88 -43.47
N SER A 350 7.61 20.97 -43.87
CA SER A 350 7.13 21.90 -44.89
C SER A 350 7.39 21.44 -46.32
N GLN A 351 8.29 20.48 -46.55
CA GLN A 351 8.62 19.97 -47.88
C GLN A 351 7.59 18.95 -48.39
N VAL A 352 6.84 18.30 -47.50
CA VAL A 352 5.89 17.22 -47.83
C VAL A 352 4.58 17.33 -47.07
N GLN A 353 3.57 16.61 -47.55
CA GLN A 353 2.35 16.34 -46.80
C GLN A 353 2.56 15.10 -45.91
N ASN A 354 2.75 15.32 -44.62
CA ASN A 354 2.78 14.26 -43.61
C ASN A 354 1.34 13.91 -43.23
N SER A 355 1.01 12.62 -43.14
CA SER A 355 -0.33 12.18 -42.75
C SER A 355 -0.27 11.02 -41.75
N PHE A 356 -0.95 11.18 -40.62
CA PHE A 356 -1.43 10.09 -39.76
C PHE A 356 -2.96 10.14 -39.79
N TRP A 357 -3.55 9.11 -40.39
CA TRP A 357 -4.96 9.09 -40.72
C TRP A 357 -5.55 7.68 -40.63
N MET A 358 -6.86 7.60 -40.65
CA MET A 358 -7.62 6.35 -40.58
C MET A 358 -8.63 6.30 -41.70
N VAL A 359 -8.85 5.12 -42.27
CA VAL A 359 -9.80 4.93 -43.37
C VAL A 359 -10.48 3.57 -43.28
N ALA A 360 -11.73 3.52 -43.73
CA ALA A 360 -12.47 2.28 -43.87
C ALA A 360 -11.96 1.48 -45.08
N ASP A 361 -12.68 0.42 -45.46
CA ASP A 361 -12.30 -0.38 -46.62
C ASP A 361 -12.45 0.37 -47.95
N LYS A 362 -13.19 1.47 -47.98
CA LYS A 362 -13.34 2.35 -49.14
C LYS A 362 -12.63 3.68 -48.90
N SER A 363 -12.51 4.51 -49.95
CA SER A 363 -11.94 5.86 -49.89
C SER A 363 -12.61 6.79 -48.84
N LEU A 364 -13.87 6.50 -48.51
CA LEU A 364 -14.66 7.14 -47.47
C LEU A 364 -15.42 6.08 -46.64
N PRO A 365 -15.66 6.34 -45.35
CA PRO A 365 -15.20 7.50 -44.59
C PRO A 365 -13.70 7.42 -44.22
N HIS A 366 -13.08 8.57 -43.98
CA HIS A 366 -11.73 8.65 -43.42
C HIS A 366 -11.57 9.84 -42.47
N ILE A 367 -10.56 9.76 -41.60
CA ILE A 367 -10.24 10.76 -40.59
C ILE A 367 -8.75 11.10 -40.65
N ASP A 368 -8.44 12.37 -40.88
CA ASP A 368 -7.10 12.93 -40.72
C ASP A 368 -6.89 13.27 -39.23
N ILE A 369 -6.06 12.50 -38.53
CA ILE A 369 -5.68 12.77 -37.13
C ILE A 369 -4.62 13.87 -37.11
N LEU A 370 -3.58 13.70 -37.94
CA LEU A 370 -2.52 14.67 -38.20
C LEU A 370 -2.31 14.78 -39.70
N LYS A 371 -2.36 15.99 -40.25
CA LYS A 371 -1.95 16.28 -41.62
C LYS A 371 -1.17 17.58 -41.72
N THR A 372 -0.06 17.60 -42.45
CA THR A 372 0.61 18.87 -42.82
C THR A 372 0.32 19.21 -44.28
N ALA A 373 -0.02 20.46 -44.58
CA ALA A 373 -0.26 20.92 -45.94
C ALA A 373 0.16 22.39 -46.12
N ASN A 374 0.28 22.87 -47.35
CA ASN A 374 0.53 24.29 -47.67
C ASN A 374 1.78 24.86 -46.96
N GLY A 375 2.94 24.24 -47.17
CA GLY A 375 4.20 24.61 -46.52
C GLY A 375 4.27 24.16 -45.06
N GLY A 376 3.71 22.98 -44.75
CA GLY A 376 3.87 22.35 -43.43
C GLY A 376 2.88 22.80 -42.36
N LYS A 377 1.80 23.51 -42.73
CA LYS A 377 0.77 23.94 -41.79
C LYS A 377 -0.08 22.76 -41.35
N LEU A 378 -0.31 22.67 -40.05
CA LEU A 378 -1.07 21.58 -39.43
C LEU A 378 -2.58 21.70 -39.70
N ASN A 379 -3.19 20.60 -40.12
CA ASN A 379 -4.61 20.45 -40.43
C ASN A 379 -5.08 19.06 -39.98
N SER A 380 -6.36 18.94 -39.64
CA SER A 380 -7.01 17.67 -39.30
C SER A 380 -8.47 17.75 -39.74
N GLY A 381 -9.17 16.62 -39.77
CA GLY A 381 -10.57 16.61 -40.17
C GLY A 381 -11.13 15.22 -40.43
N ASN A 382 -12.39 15.18 -40.84
CA ASN A 382 -13.08 13.96 -41.22
C ASN A 382 -13.82 14.16 -42.55
N PHE A 383 -13.97 13.05 -43.28
CA PHE A 383 -14.57 12.99 -44.60
C PHE A 383 -15.54 11.82 -44.65
N TRP A 384 -16.71 12.03 -45.23
CA TRP A 384 -17.81 11.07 -45.26
C TRP A 384 -18.72 11.32 -46.49
N GLY A 385 -19.79 10.55 -46.63
CA GLY A 385 -20.67 10.61 -47.80
C GLY A 385 -20.32 9.53 -48.82
N SER A 386 -20.71 9.74 -50.07
CA SER A 386 -20.36 8.86 -51.20
C SER A 386 -19.22 9.46 -52.03
N GLU A 387 -18.63 8.67 -52.91
CA GLU A 387 -17.57 9.13 -53.82
C GLU A 387 -18.07 10.24 -54.77
N ASP A 388 -19.33 10.18 -55.19
CA ASP A 388 -19.95 11.21 -56.05
C ASP A 388 -20.36 12.48 -55.30
N ALA A 389 -20.57 12.39 -53.97
CA ALA A 389 -21.01 13.50 -53.14
C ALA A 389 -20.24 13.53 -51.80
N PRO A 390 -18.92 13.77 -51.84
CA PRO A 390 -18.09 13.76 -50.64
C PRO A 390 -18.38 14.97 -49.76
N GLN A 391 -18.54 14.72 -48.47
CA GLN A 391 -18.67 15.74 -47.44
C GLN A 391 -17.41 15.75 -46.58
N LYS A 392 -17.04 16.92 -46.06
CA LYS A 392 -15.83 17.07 -45.24
C LYS A 392 -15.96 18.14 -44.19
N ASN A 393 -15.24 17.97 -43.09
CA ASN A 393 -15.00 19.00 -42.11
C ASN A 393 -13.52 19.01 -41.73
N GLN A 394 -12.84 20.09 -42.09
CA GLN A 394 -11.40 20.25 -41.88
C GLN A 394 -11.12 21.53 -41.11
N PHE A 395 -10.07 21.52 -40.28
CA PHE A 395 -9.70 22.67 -39.47
C PHE A 395 -8.18 22.79 -39.29
N LYS A 396 -7.70 24.02 -39.44
CA LYS A 396 -6.28 24.35 -39.23
C LYS A 396 -5.97 24.40 -37.74
N ILE A 397 -4.85 23.82 -37.35
CA ILE A 397 -4.33 23.84 -35.98
C ILE A 397 -3.21 24.88 -35.91
N LYS A 398 -3.28 25.78 -34.92
CA LYS A 398 -2.30 26.85 -34.70
C LYS A 398 -1.72 26.76 -33.29
N GLY A 399 -0.50 27.29 -33.10
CA GLY A 399 0.13 27.37 -31.78
C GLY A 399 0.94 26.14 -31.38
N VAL A 400 1.11 25.17 -32.29
CA VAL A 400 2.05 24.06 -32.17
C VAL A 400 3.29 24.42 -33.00
N ASP A 401 4.46 24.34 -32.39
CA ASP A 401 5.74 24.45 -33.08
C ASP A 401 6.29 23.05 -33.31
N LEU A 402 6.11 22.53 -34.52
CA LEU A 402 6.47 21.16 -34.89
C LEU A 402 7.99 20.91 -34.82
N ASN A 403 8.81 21.97 -34.84
CA ASN A 403 10.26 21.85 -34.70
C ASN A 403 10.71 21.51 -33.27
N LYS A 404 9.82 21.61 -32.27
CA LYS A 404 10.14 21.27 -30.87
C LYS A 404 10.29 19.77 -30.60
N GLY A 405 9.99 18.92 -31.58
CA GLY A 405 10.22 17.49 -31.50
C GLY A 405 8.94 16.68 -31.53
N TYR A 406 8.88 15.65 -30.69
CA TYR A 406 7.74 14.74 -30.65
C TYR A 406 6.49 15.41 -30.09
N PHE A 407 5.34 15.02 -30.61
CA PHE A 407 4.02 15.32 -30.05
C PHE A 407 3.16 14.05 -30.09
N ILE A 408 2.30 13.88 -29.09
CA ILE A 408 1.29 12.81 -29.07
C ILE A 408 0.04 13.34 -29.75
N TYR A 409 -0.33 12.72 -30.86
CA TYR A 409 -1.56 13.00 -31.58
C TYR A 409 -2.60 11.95 -31.20
N THR A 410 -3.74 12.41 -30.72
CA THR A 410 -4.81 11.54 -30.22
C THR A 410 -6.11 11.83 -30.96
N LEU A 411 -6.82 10.77 -31.34
CA LEU A 411 -8.23 10.82 -31.70
C LEU A 411 -9.02 9.97 -30.70
N ASP A 412 -9.91 10.61 -29.95
CA ASP A 412 -10.98 9.91 -29.22
C ASP A 412 -12.21 9.87 -30.13
N TRP A 413 -12.63 8.67 -30.51
CA TRP A 413 -13.74 8.43 -31.42
C TRP A 413 -14.81 7.57 -30.73
N SER A 414 -16.02 8.11 -30.66
CA SER A 414 -17.22 7.43 -30.17
C SER A 414 -18.29 7.37 -31.27
N ALA A 415 -19.42 6.72 -30.99
CA ALA A 415 -20.54 6.69 -31.94
C ALA A 415 -21.08 8.07 -32.35
N ASN A 416 -20.88 9.09 -31.50
CA ASN A 416 -21.54 10.39 -31.63
C ASN A 416 -20.57 11.58 -31.75
N GLU A 417 -19.29 11.39 -31.44
CA GLU A 417 -18.31 12.48 -31.37
C GLU A 417 -16.90 11.99 -31.75
N LEU A 418 -16.18 12.84 -32.48
CA LEU A 418 -14.74 12.81 -32.70
C LEU A 418 -14.09 13.93 -31.89
N GLU A 419 -13.05 13.62 -31.13
CA GLU A 419 -12.26 14.58 -30.36
C GLU A 419 -10.76 14.44 -30.70
N TRP A 420 -10.18 15.48 -31.29
CA TRP A 420 -8.74 15.53 -31.58
C TRP A 420 -8.00 16.19 -30.41
N LYS A 421 -6.87 15.59 -30.01
CA LYS A 421 -5.98 16.14 -28.99
C LYS A 421 -4.53 16.14 -29.50
N ILE A 422 -3.78 17.11 -29.00
CA ILE A 422 -2.31 17.10 -29.10
C ILE A 422 -1.80 17.25 -27.68
N ASN A 423 -0.99 16.29 -27.21
CA ASN A 423 -0.38 16.35 -25.88
C ASN A 423 -1.44 16.59 -24.78
N ASP A 424 -2.49 15.76 -24.77
CA ASP A 424 -3.65 15.84 -23.87
C ASP A 424 -4.53 17.11 -23.97
N VAL A 425 -4.19 18.07 -24.85
CA VAL A 425 -4.99 19.27 -25.06
C VAL A 425 -6.01 19.03 -26.17
N THR A 426 -7.30 19.11 -25.84
CA THR A 426 -8.39 19.10 -26.82
C THR A 426 -8.26 20.26 -27.81
N ILE A 427 -8.14 19.91 -29.09
CA ILE A 427 -8.08 20.85 -30.21
C ILE A 427 -9.48 21.14 -30.75
N LYS A 428 -10.25 20.08 -30.98
CA LYS A 428 -11.55 20.15 -31.64
C LYS A 428 -12.41 18.95 -31.23
N LYS A 429 -13.72 19.20 -31.12
CA LYS A 429 -14.77 18.19 -31.09
C LYS A 429 -15.67 18.35 -32.32
N GLN A 430 -16.19 17.23 -32.84
CA GLN A 430 -17.06 17.18 -34.01
C GLN A 430 -18.08 16.05 -33.87
N ASN A 431 -19.35 16.34 -34.17
CA ASN A 431 -20.45 15.38 -34.11
C ASN A 431 -21.08 15.12 -35.49
N GLN A 432 -20.61 15.83 -36.53
CA GLN A 432 -21.04 15.62 -37.91
C GLN A 432 -20.09 14.67 -38.64
N GLY A 433 -20.66 13.76 -39.44
CA GLY A 433 -19.87 12.86 -40.27
C GLY A 433 -19.03 11.87 -39.46
N VAL A 434 -19.48 11.50 -38.26
CA VAL A 434 -18.79 10.55 -37.38
C VAL A 434 -18.85 9.17 -38.03
N PRO A 435 -17.70 8.59 -38.44
CA PRO A 435 -17.69 7.31 -39.12
C PRO A 435 -18.31 6.20 -38.28
N GLN A 436 -18.91 5.22 -38.95
CA GLN A 436 -19.59 4.08 -38.33
C GLN A 436 -18.96 2.73 -38.74
N ASP A 437 -17.93 2.76 -39.58
CA ASP A 437 -17.24 1.58 -40.09
C ASP A 437 -15.89 1.41 -39.38
N PRO A 438 -15.43 0.19 -39.07
CA PRO A 438 -14.08 -0.04 -38.60
C PRO A 438 -13.04 0.53 -39.58
N MET A 439 -11.99 1.16 -39.06
CA MET A 439 -10.95 1.78 -39.87
C MET A 439 -9.57 1.27 -39.46
N TYR A 440 -8.65 1.20 -40.43
CA TYR A 440 -7.24 0.90 -40.20
C TYR A 440 -6.41 2.18 -40.18
N LEU A 441 -5.23 2.12 -39.56
CA LEU A 441 -4.30 3.25 -39.44
C LEU A 441 -3.42 3.36 -40.67
N ASN A 442 -3.06 4.59 -41.03
CA ASN A 442 -2.12 4.91 -42.10
C ASN A 442 -1.17 6.03 -41.67
N PHE A 443 0.11 5.86 -41.97
CA PHE A 443 1.17 6.85 -41.82
C PHE A 443 1.89 7.00 -43.16
N CYS A 444 1.97 8.20 -43.72
CA CYS A 444 2.69 8.40 -44.98
C CYS A 444 3.23 9.83 -45.13
N LEU A 445 4.18 9.98 -46.05
CA LEU A 445 4.66 11.28 -46.52
C LEU A 445 4.37 11.38 -48.01
N ALA A 446 3.67 12.43 -48.43
CA ALA A 446 3.34 12.68 -49.83
C ALA A 446 4.10 13.90 -50.37
N VAL A 447 4.87 13.69 -51.44
CA VAL A 447 5.54 14.76 -52.19
C VAL A 447 4.55 15.29 -53.24
N LYS A 448 4.06 16.52 -53.03
CA LYS A 448 3.06 17.17 -53.91
C LYS A 448 3.66 18.24 -54.82
N GLU A 449 4.90 18.66 -54.54
CA GLU A 449 5.59 19.71 -55.27
C GLU A 449 7.04 19.29 -55.49
N ALA A 450 7.64 19.67 -56.63
CA ALA A 450 9.03 19.36 -56.92
C ALA A 450 9.98 20.07 -55.94
N ARG A 451 10.98 19.34 -55.43
CA ARG A 451 11.93 19.80 -54.41
C ARG A 451 13.33 19.27 -54.72
N ASN A 452 14.33 20.15 -54.80
CA ASN A 452 15.70 19.71 -55.07
C ASN A 452 16.43 19.20 -53.83
N ASP A 453 15.99 19.61 -52.64
CA ASP A 453 16.59 19.39 -51.33
C ASP A 453 15.73 18.48 -50.42
N LEU A 454 14.93 17.59 -51.03
CA LEU A 454 13.98 16.75 -50.29
C LEU A 454 14.70 15.82 -49.29
N ASN A 455 14.41 16.01 -48.02
CA ASN A 455 14.95 15.24 -46.89
C ASN A 455 13.95 15.22 -45.71
N ALA A 456 12.66 15.07 -46.02
CA ALA A 456 11.61 15.03 -45.01
C ALA A 456 11.50 13.66 -44.34
N GLU A 457 11.20 13.67 -43.04
CA GLU A 457 11.12 12.45 -42.24
C GLU A 457 9.99 12.55 -41.20
N MET A 458 9.26 11.46 -41.04
CA MET A 458 8.31 11.23 -39.95
C MET A 458 8.87 10.15 -39.05
N GLU A 459 9.28 10.53 -37.83
CA GLU A 459 9.66 9.58 -36.78
C GLU A 459 8.43 9.24 -35.95
N ILE A 460 8.15 7.95 -35.77
CA ILE A 460 7.09 7.40 -34.94
C ILE A 460 7.77 6.63 -33.80
N ASP A 461 7.52 7.07 -32.57
CA ASP A 461 8.10 6.45 -31.37
C ASP A 461 7.21 5.29 -30.90
N TRP A 462 5.91 5.51 -30.81
CA TRP A 462 4.96 4.44 -30.50
C TRP A 462 3.59 4.74 -31.12
N VAL A 463 2.80 3.68 -31.31
CA VAL A 463 1.39 3.72 -31.72
C VAL A 463 0.58 2.89 -30.74
N ARG A 464 -0.47 3.46 -30.15
CA ARG A 464 -1.32 2.78 -29.17
C ARG A 464 -2.79 3.04 -29.48
N CYS A 465 -3.57 1.98 -29.54
CA CYS A 465 -5.02 2.05 -29.70
C CYS A 465 -5.71 1.38 -28.53
N TYR A 466 -6.81 1.99 -28.11
CA TYR A 466 -7.60 1.51 -27.00
C TYR A 466 -9.06 1.43 -27.38
N GLN A 467 -9.77 0.45 -26.83
CA GLN A 467 -11.22 0.37 -26.87
C GLN A 467 -11.78 0.71 -25.50
N ARG A 468 -12.97 1.30 -25.47
CA ARG A 468 -13.65 1.59 -24.22
C ARG A 468 -14.15 0.27 -23.59
N LYS A 469 -13.89 0.06 -22.29
CA LYS A 469 -14.37 -1.11 -21.54
C LYS A 469 -15.89 -1.14 -21.43
#